data_AF-K6VKS1-F1
#
_entry.id   AF-K6VKS1-F1
#
_cell.length_a   1.000
_cell.length_b   1.000
_cell.length_c   1.000
_cell.angle_alpha   90.00
_cell.angle_beta   90.00
_cell.angle_gamma   90.00
#
_symmetry.space_group_name_H-M   'P 1'
#
loop_
_entity.id
_entity.type
_entity.pdbx_description
1 polymer ?
#
loop_
_entity_poly.entity_id
_entity_poly.type
_entity_poly.pdbx_seq_one_letter_code
_entity_poly.pdbx_strand_id
1 'polypeptide(L)'
;MCFIFYYQYPFLDKIWKLYEEFNKTIDNSDNYKDNYDRACKGIMKLAKNNEQWYYDICIKLCKNLGIFSSVQNSNIYNSERCKSLNSWLYYIIKKYDVQQDALSIIFEVSNGILKERVKKPYCSYYLYKDKYNDPDKIIKLIKLQDYMNDFLSILKNKDDENHCLCRKFIFECANIYREMKEIYCSGPTRNSRTKSDT
;
A
#
# COMPACT_ATOMS: atom_id res chain seq x y z
N MET A 1 2.29 -5.71 -12.85
CA MET A 1 1.97 -4.27 -12.71
C MET A 1 3.02 -3.49 -11.92
N CYS A 2 3.49 -3.89 -10.73
CA CYS A 2 4.56 -3.16 -10.02
C CYS A 2 5.87 -3.00 -10.83
N PHE A 3 6.29 -4.04 -11.56
CA PHE A 3 7.49 -3.98 -12.41
C PHE A 3 7.42 -2.92 -13.52
N ILE A 4 6.23 -2.58 -14.04
CA ILE A 4 6.12 -1.59 -15.13
C ILE A 4 6.36 -0.17 -14.58
N PHE A 5 5.87 0.13 -13.38
CA PHE A 5 6.12 1.43 -12.75
C PHE A 5 7.57 1.62 -12.27
N TYR A 6 8.25 0.52 -11.91
CA TYR A 6 9.68 0.52 -11.54
C TYR A 6 10.55 1.18 -12.61
N TYR A 7 10.37 0.78 -13.87
CA TYR A 7 11.16 1.30 -14.99
C TYR A 7 10.76 2.70 -15.46
N GLN A 8 9.54 3.15 -15.17
CA GLN A 8 9.06 4.45 -15.63
C GLN A 8 9.63 5.63 -14.82
N TYR A 9 9.85 5.43 -13.52
CA TYR A 9 10.36 6.46 -12.60
C TYR A 9 11.41 5.86 -11.65
N PRO A 10 12.67 5.72 -12.11
CA PRO A 10 13.74 5.08 -11.33
C PRO A 10 14.09 5.85 -10.05
N PHE A 11 13.89 7.17 -10.02
CA PHE A 11 14.07 8.00 -8.82
C PHE A 11 13.08 7.69 -7.68
N LEU A 12 12.08 6.82 -7.89
CA LEU A 12 11.21 6.28 -6.84
C LEU A 12 11.76 5.00 -6.18
N ASP A 13 13.05 4.70 -6.39
CA ASP A 13 13.76 3.51 -5.89
C ASP A 13 13.50 3.20 -4.41
N LYS A 14 13.41 4.21 -3.53
CA LYS A 14 13.08 4.01 -2.10
C LYS A 14 11.75 3.26 -1.91
N ILE A 15 10.72 3.60 -2.67
CA ILE A 15 9.41 2.92 -2.64
C ILE A 15 9.55 1.50 -3.18
N TRP A 16 10.30 1.35 -4.27
CA TRP A 16 10.48 0.05 -4.91
C TRP A 16 11.20 -0.95 -4.00
N LYS A 17 12.24 -0.49 -3.30
CA LYS A 17 12.92 -1.26 -2.26
C LYS A 17 11.98 -1.68 -1.14
N LEU A 18 11.04 -0.81 -0.72
CA LEU A 18 10.00 -1.20 0.24
C LEU A 18 9.09 -2.30 -0.33
N TYR A 19 8.68 -2.21 -1.59
CA TYR A 19 7.83 -3.24 -2.21
C TYR A 19 8.57 -4.58 -2.35
N GLU A 20 9.85 -4.55 -2.69
CA GLU A 20 10.71 -5.73 -2.69
C GLU A 20 10.81 -6.33 -1.28
N GLU A 21 11.02 -5.49 -0.26
CA GLU A 21 11.04 -5.91 1.13
C GLU A 21 9.71 -6.56 1.56
N PHE A 22 8.58 -5.95 1.20
CA PHE A 22 7.26 -6.49 1.51
C PHE A 22 7.01 -7.85 0.85
N ASN A 23 7.61 -8.08 -0.32
CA ASN A 23 7.51 -9.33 -1.06
C ASN A 23 8.47 -10.42 -0.56
N LYS A 24 9.45 -10.09 0.29
CA LYS A 24 10.40 -11.09 0.82
C LYS A 24 9.66 -12.18 1.58
N THR A 25 10.01 -13.42 1.28
CA THR A 25 9.51 -14.60 2.00
C THR A 25 9.99 -14.61 3.45
N ILE A 26 9.36 -15.45 4.27
CA ILE A 26 9.85 -15.77 5.61
C ILE A 26 10.81 -16.94 5.47
N ASP A 27 12.03 -16.78 5.96
CA ASP A 27 13.00 -17.87 6.06
C ASP A 27 13.04 -18.42 7.50
N ASN A 28 13.87 -19.43 7.73
CA ASN A 28 13.98 -20.10 9.04
C ASN A 28 14.63 -19.23 10.13
N SER A 29 15.17 -18.06 9.79
CA SER A 29 15.78 -17.14 10.76
C SER A 29 14.78 -16.17 11.39
N ASP A 30 13.55 -16.10 10.88
CA ASP A 30 12.49 -15.29 11.46
C ASP A 30 11.92 -15.97 12.70
N ASN A 31 12.18 -15.37 13.87
CA ASN A 31 11.74 -15.87 15.18
C ASN A 31 10.21 -16.02 15.30
N TYR A 32 9.42 -15.41 14.41
CA TYR A 32 7.96 -15.45 14.44
C TYR A 32 7.36 -16.31 13.32
N LYS A 33 8.18 -17.05 12.56
CA LYS A 33 7.71 -17.89 11.44
C LYS A 33 6.54 -18.79 11.84
N ASP A 34 6.65 -19.50 12.95
CA ASP A 34 5.60 -20.43 13.43
C ASP A 34 4.32 -19.69 13.85
N ASN A 35 4.45 -18.47 14.38
CA ASN A 35 3.29 -17.63 14.72
C ASN A 35 2.55 -17.18 13.46
N TYR A 36 3.28 -16.73 12.44
CA TYR A 36 2.70 -16.36 11.15
C TYR A 36 2.02 -17.57 10.49
N ASP A 37 2.69 -18.73 10.45
CA ASP A 37 2.16 -19.97 9.87
C ASP A 37 0.85 -20.40 10.56
N ARG A 38 0.83 -20.42 11.90
CA ARG A 38 -0.37 -20.76 12.68
C ARG A 38 -1.52 -19.79 12.42
N ALA A 39 -1.23 -18.48 12.44
CA ALA A 39 -2.24 -17.45 12.22
C ALA A 39 -2.82 -17.54 10.81
N CYS A 40 -1.97 -17.65 9.79
CA CYS A 40 -2.41 -17.71 8.41
C CYS A 40 -3.13 -19.01 8.08
N LYS A 41 -2.73 -20.17 8.63
CA LYS A 41 -3.52 -21.41 8.52
C LYS A 41 -4.92 -21.25 9.12
N GLY A 42 -5.05 -20.53 10.23
CA GLY A 42 -6.36 -20.20 10.82
C GLY A 42 -7.19 -19.29 9.91
N ILE A 43 -6.58 -18.24 9.38
CA ILE A 43 -7.21 -17.30 8.45
C ILE A 43 -7.67 -17.99 7.17
N MET A 44 -6.84 -18.87 6.57
CA MET A 44 -7.19 -19.61 5.36
C MET A 44 -8.41 -20.52 5.58
N LYS A 45 -8.51 -21.16 6.76
CA LYS A 45 -9.70 -21.95 7.14
C LYS A 45 -10.97 -21.08 7.21
N LEU A 46 -10.87 -19.89 7.81
CA LEU A 46 -11.98 -18.93 7.89
C LEU A 46 -12.39 -18.44 6.50
N ALA A 47 -11.40 -18.16 5.64
CA ALA A 47 -11.59 -17.75 4.26
C ALA A 47 -12.14 -18.87 3.35
N LYS A 48 -12.25 -20.11 3.87
CA LYS A 48 -12.60 -21.33 3.10
C LYS A 48 -11.78 -21.44 1.82
N ASN A 49 -10.51 -21.05 1.89
CA ASN A 49 -9.60 -21.03 0.76
C ASN A 49 -8.35 -21.85 1.10
N ASN A 50 -7.83 -22.59 0.11
CA ASN A 50 -6.66 -23.44 0.25
C ASN A 50 -5.58 -23.11 -0.79
N GLU A 51 -5.73 -22.03 -1.56
CA GLU A 51 -4.77 -21.66 -2.58
C GLU A 51 -3.52 -21.05 -1.92
N GLN A 52 -2.36 -21.59 -2.29
CA GLN A 52 -1.07 -21.23 -1.68
C GLN A 52 -0.77 -19.73 -1.74
N TRP A 53 -1.21 -19.05 -2.80
CA TRP A 53 -0.89 -17.64 -2.99
C TRP A 53 -1.57 -16.72 -1.97
N TYR A 54 -2.80 -17.02 -1.53
CA TYR A 54 -3.46 -16.27 -0.45
C TYR A 54 -2.75 -16.48 0.88
N TYR A 55 -2.32 -17.72 1.13
CA TYR A 55 -1.52 -18.04 2.30
C TYR A 55 -0.21 -17.22 2.29
N ASP A 56 0.49 -17.16 1.16
CA ASP A 56 1.71 -16.37 1.01
C ASP A 56 1.46 -14.87 1.22
N ILE A 57 0.33 -14.33 0.75
CA ILE A 57 -0.06 -12.93 1.00
C ILE A 57 -0.35 -12.71 2.48
N CYS A 58 -1.08 -13.62 3.13
CA CYS A 58 -1.35 -13.53 4.57
C CYS A 58 -0.05 -13.46 5.37
N ILE A 59 0.91 -14.32 5.05
CA ILE A 59 2.21 -14.37 5.72
C ILE A 59 2.97 -13.04 5.53
N LYS A 60 3.05 -12.55 4.29
CA LYS A 60 3.68 -11.26 3.96
C LYS A 60 2.98 -10.11 4.70
N LEU A 61 1.66 -10.08 4.71
CA LEU A 61 0.89 -9.04 5.40
C LEU A 61 1.16 -9.05 6.90
N CYS A 62 1.02 -10.20 7.57
CA CYS A 62 1.20 -10.30 9.02
C CYS A 62 2.61 -9.88 9.45
N LYS A 63 3.63 -10.26 8.66
CA LYS A 63 5.02 -9.84 8.85
C LYS A 63 5.18 -8.33 8.70
N ASN A 64 4.68 -7.75 7.61
CA ASN A 64 4.85 -6.33 7.33
C ASN A 64 4.04 -5.42 8.26
N LEU A 65 2.97 -5.94 8.87
CA LEU A 65 2.23 -5.29 9.95
C LEU A 65 2.88 -5.47 11.32
N GLY A 66 3.86 -6.36 11.45
CA GLY A 66 4.54 -6.62 12.71
C GLY A 66 3.65 -7.23 13.79
N ILE A 67 2.63 -8.02 13.42
CA ILE A 67 1.58 -8.50 14.35
C ILE A 67 2.14 -9.27 15.55
N PHE A 68 3.27 -9.96 15.38
CA PHE A 68 3.95 -10.72 16.44
C PHE A 68 5.27 -10.09 16.91
N SER A 69 5.70 -8.99 16.28
CA SER A 69 6.91 -8.27 16.70
C SER A 69 6.71 -7.70 18.10
N SER A 70 7.58 -8.09 19.03
CA SER A 70 7.61 -7.50 20.38
C SER A 70 8.18 -6.08 20.36
N VAL A 71 8.85 -5.68 19.28
CA VAL A 71 9.47 -4.38 19.15
C VAL A 71 8.48 -3.41 18.50
N GLN A 72 7.95 -2.48 19.32
CA GLN A 72 7.30 -1.25 18.85
C GLN A 72 8.37 -0.29 18.33
N ASN A 73 8.94 -0.57 17.16
CA ASN A 73 9.97 0.27 16.58
C ASN A 73 9.37 1.32 15.66
N SER A 74 9.22 2.55 16.15
CA SER A 74 8.79 3.71 15.34
C SER A 74 9.71 4.00 14.16
N ASN A 75 10.97 3.55 14.19
CA ASN A 75 11.91 3.70 13.06
C ASN A 75 11.59 2.71 11.93
N ILE A 76 10.98 1.57 12.25
CA ILE A 76 10.54 0.57 11.27
C ILE A 76 9.15 0.93 10.75
N TYR A 77 8.21 1.28 11.63
CA TYR A 77 6.81 1.54 11.27
C TYR A 77 6.49 3.05 11.25
N ASN A 78 7.04 3.75 10.25
CA ASN A 78 6.75 5.17 10.02
C ASN A 78 5.60 5.38 9.02
N SER A 79 5.07 6.61 8.93
CA SER A 79 3.93 6.95 8.08
C SER A 79 4.16 6.63 6.59
N GLU A 80 5.37 6.85 6.09
CA GLU A 80 5.77 6.55 4.70
C GLU A 80 5.70 5.05 4.41
N ARG A 81 6.24 4.21 5.31
CA ARG A 81 6.14 2.75 5.19
C ARG A 81 4.69 2.29 5.22
N CYS A 82 3.85 2.84 6.10
CA CYS A 82 2.44 2.46 6.17
C CYS A 82 1.69 2.80 4.87
N LYS A 83 1.88 4.00 4.32
CA LYS A 83 1.29 4.40 3.03
C LYS A 83 1.80 3.53 1.89
N SER A 84 3.09 3.21 1.89
CA SER A 84 3.70 2.29 0.93
C SER A 84 3.12 0.88 1.05
N LEU A 85 2.90 0.38 2.26
CA LEU A 85 2.29 -0.94 2.52
C LEU A 85 0.85 -0.98 2.00
N ASN A 86 0.04 0.02 2.29
CA ASN A 86 -1.33 0.12 1.78
C ASN A 86 -1.35 0.22 0.24
N SER A 87 -0.37 0.90 -0.36
CA SER A 87 -0.25 1.00 -1.82
C SER A 87 0.14 -0.33 -2.45
N TRP A 88 1.10 -1.04 -1.83
CA TRP A 88 1.49 -2.39 -2.24
C TRP A 88 0.29 -3.35 -2.20
N LEU A 89 -0.51 -3.32 -1.12
CA LEU A 89 -1.72 -4.13 -1.00
C LEU A 89 -2.74 -3.82 -2.09
N TYR A 90 -2.98 -2.54 -2.37
CA TYR A 90 -3.85 -2.14 -3.48
C TYR A 90 -3.39 -2.76 -4.81
N TYR A 91 -2.08 -2.68 -5.13
CA TYR A 91 -1.58 -3.25 -6.39
C TYR A 91 -1.60 -4.77 -6.43
N ILE A 92 -1.46 -5.45 -5.29
CA ILE A 92 -1.68 -6.89 -5.19
C ILE A 92 -3.14 -7.22 -5.53
N ILE A 93 -4.11 -6.60 -4.85
CA ILE A 93 -5.53 -6.84 -5.07
C ILE A 93 -5.93 -6.52 -6.50
N LYS A 94 -5.55 -5.34 -7.01
CA LYS A 94 -5.84 -4.91 -8.38
C LYS A 94 -5.30 -5.90 -9.42
N LYS A 95 -4.13 -6.49 -9.17
CA LYS A 95 -3.56 -7.49 -10.09
C LYS A 95 -4.35 -8.80 -10.10
N TYR A 96 -4.99 -9.14 -8.99
CA TYR A 96 -5.71 -10.41 -8.78
C TYR A 96 -7.21 -10.18 -8.57
N ASP A 97 -7.80 -9.27 -9.37
CA ASP A 97 -9.15 -8.70 -9.24
C ASP A 97 -10.30 -9.73 -9.09
N VAL A 98 -10.06 -11.00 -9.41
CA VAL A 98 -11.03 -12.10 -9.42
C VAL A 98 -11.28 -12.71 -8.02
N GLN A 99 -10.55 -12.27 -6.98
CA GLN A 99 -10.35 -13.05 -5.74
C GLN A 99 -10.45 -12.19 -4.46
N GLN A 100 -11.48 -11.33 -4.41
CA GLN A 100 -11.67 -10.32 -3.36
C GLN A 100 -12.05 -10.90 -1.99
N ASP A 101 -12.88 -11.96 -1.93
CA ASP A 101 -13.50 -12.41 -0.67
C ASP A 101 -12.48 -12.95 0.34
N ALA A 102 -11.60 -13.84 -0.09
CA ALA A 102 -10.58 -14.40 0.79
C ALA A 102 -9.50 -13.36 1.14
N LEU A 103 -9.16 -12.44 0.23
CA LEU A 103 -8.29 -11.31 0.55
C LEU A 103 -8.93 -10.41 1.61
N SER A 104 -10.22 -10.10 1.48
CA SER A 104 -10.99 -9.32 2.44
C SER A 104 -10.95 -9.96 3.84
N ILE A 105 -11.16 -11.28 3.93
CA ILE A 105 -11.10 -12.02 5.20
C ILE A 105 -9.69 -12.00 5.78
N ILE A 106 -8.65 -12.21 4.96
CA ILE A 106 -7.26 -12.10 5.41
C ILE A 106 -7.02 -10.74 6.04
N PHE A 107 -7.46 -9.68 5.37
CA PHE A 107 -7.27 -8.33 5.84
C PHE A 107 -8.03 -8.00 7.12
N GLU A 108 -9.31 -8.36 7.18
CA GLU A 108 -10.16 -8.14 8.36
C GLU A 108 -9.58 -8.85 9.59
N VAL A 109 -9.27 -10.14 9.46
CA VAL A 109 -8.77 -10.95 10.57
C VAL A 109 -7.37 -10.49 10.99
N SER A 110 -6.45 -10.23 10.05
CA SER A 110 -5.12 -9.69 10.38
C SER A 110 -5.21 -8.35 11.12
N ASN A 111 -6.12 -7.46 10.71
CA ASN A 111 -6.35 -6.18 11.39
C ASN A 111 -6.96 -6.37 12.79
N GLY A 112 -7.86 -7.34 12.96
CA GLY A 112 -8.40 -7.72 14.26
C GLY A 112 -7.30 -8.17 15.22
N ILE A 113 -6.45 -9.11 14.79
CA ILE A 113 -5.32 -9.61 15.58
C ILE A 113 -4.36 -8.46 15.94
N LEU A 114 -4.09 -7.56 14.98
CA LEU A 114 -3.24 -6.39 15.21
C LEU A 114 -3.83 -5.47 16.31
N LYS A 115 -5.13 -5.18 16.28
CA LYS A 115 -5.79 -4.33 17.27
C LYS A 115 -5.82 -4.96 18.66
N GLU A 116 -6.02 -6.27 18.74
CA GLU A 116 -6.03 -7.01 20.01
C GLU A 116 -4.64 -7.06 20.66
N ARG A 117 -3.60 -7.29 19.85
CA ARG A 117 -2.22 -7.45 20.34
C ARG A 117 -1.50 -6.12 20.52
N VAL A 118 -1.82 -5.12 19.71
CA VAL A 118 -1.12 -3.84 19.65
C VAL A 118 -2.11 -2.74 19.97
N LYS A 119 -2.07 -2.25 21.22
CA LYS A 119 -2.98 -1.21 21.75
C LYS A 119 -3.03 0.07 20.88
N LYS A 120 -1.93 0.39 20.19
CA LYS A 120 -1.80 1.50 19.24
C LYS A 120 -0.94 1.04 18.05
N PRO A 121 -1.53 0.40 17.02
CA PRO A 121 -0.75 -0.02 15.86
C PRO A 121 -0.24 1.21 15.11
N TYR A 122 1.02 1.17 14.68
CA TYR A 122 1.64 2.28 13.95
C TYR A 122 1.03 2.47 12.56
N CYS A 123 0.68 1.38 11.89
CA CYS A 123 0.00 1.40 10.61
C CYS A 123 -1.47 1.04 10.81
N SER A 124 -2.37 2.00 10.57
CA SER A 124 -3.78 1.68 10.33
C SER A 124 -3.92 1.16 8.91
N TYR A 125 -4.40 -0.07 8.81
CA TYR A 125 -4.66 -0.70 7.54
C TYR A 125 -5.99 -0.22 6.96
N TYR A 126 -5.98 0.13 5.67
CA TYR A 126 -7.19 0.39 4.87
C TYR A 126 -6.91 0.12 3.39
N LEU A 127 -7.96 -0.23 2.65
CA LEU A 127 -7.88 -0.41 1.20
C LEU A 127 -8.13 0.91 0.49
N TYR A 128 -7.21 1.29 -0.40
CA TYR A 128 -7.39 2.49 -1.22
C TYR A 128 -8.67 2.43 -2.06
N LYS A 129 -9.04 1.24 -2.56
CA LYS A 129 -10.28 1.05 -3.34
C LYS A 129 -11.57 1.33 -2.56
N ASP A 130 -11.55 1.19 -1.23
CA ASP A 130 -12.72 1.41 -0.38
C ASP A 130 -12.86 2.89 0.01
N LYS A 131 -11.75 3.63 -0.06
CA LYS A 131 -11.66 5.02 0.38
C LYS A 131 -11.69 6.03 -0.78
N TYR A 132 -11.28 5.60 -1.96
CA TYR A 132 -11.08 6.50 -3.09
C TYR A 132 -11.62 5.89 -4.38
N ASN A 133 -12.33 6.70 -5.16
CA ASN A 133 -12.87 6.32 -6.47
C ASN A 133 -11.74 6.06 -7.49
N ASP A 134 -10.64 6.82 -7.41
CA ASP A 134 -9.46 6.66 -8.28
C ASP A 134 -8.18 6.37 -7.46
N PRO A 135 -8.01 5.15 -6.92
CA PRO A 135 -6.87 4.79 -6.08
C PRO A 135 -5.50 5.05 -6.70
N ASP A 136 -5.30 4.75 -7.99
CA ASP A 136 -4.01 4.97 -8.66
C ASP A 136 -3.59 6.44 -8.65
N LYS A 137 -4.56 7.33 -8.91
CA LYS A 137 -4.35 8.79 -8.90
C LYS A 137 -3.97 9.26 -7.50
N ILE A 138 -4.68 8.79 -6.48
CA ILE A 138 -4.40 9.11 -5.07
C ILE A 138 -3.03 8.61 -4.64
N ILE A 139 -2.69 7.35 -4.94
CA ILE A 139 -1.37 6.78 -4.58
C ILE A 139 -0.26 7.64 -5.21
N LYS A 140 -0.43 8.07 -6.47
CA LYS A 140 0.55 8.93 -7.14
C LYS A 140 0.69 10.31 -6.48
N LEU A 141 -0.41 10.93 -6.05
CA LEU A 141 -0.38 12.18 -5.28
C LEU A 141 0.25 12.02 -3.90
N ILE A 142 0.02 10.89 -3.22
CA ILE A 142 0.67 10.58 -1.94
C ILE A 142 2.19 10.46 -2.13
N LYS A 143 2.63 9.79 -3.20
CA LYS A 143 4.06 9.72 -3.53
C LYS A 143 4.65 11.11 -3.78
N LEU A 144 3.92 11.99 -4.47
CA LEU A 144 4.34 13.38 -4.66
C LEU A 144 4.61 14.07 -3.31
N GLN A 145 3.70 13.92 -2.35
CA GLN A 145 3.81 14.53 -1.03
C GLN A 145 4.95 13.95 -0.19
N ASP A 146 5.02 12.62 -0.11
CA ASP A 146 5.96 11.93 0.81
C ASP A 146 7.42 12.08 0.36
N TYR A 147 7.67 12.11 -0.95
CA TYR A 147 9.02 12.19 -1.53
C TYR A 147 9.34 13.58 -2.09
N MET A 148 8.61 14.61 -1.67
CA MET A 148 8.76 15.98 -2.16
C MET A 148 10.21 16.49 -2.09
N ASN A 149 10.92 16.20 -0.99
CA ASN A 149 12.30 16.62 -0.81
C ASN A 149 13.25 15.97 -1.81
N ASP A 150 13.06 14.69 -2.13
CA ASP A 150 13.85 13.99 -3.14
C ASP A 150 13.60 14.59 -4.53
N PHE A 151 12.34 14.88 -4.88
CA PHE A 151 12.01 15.54 -6.15
C PHE A 151 12.62 16.94 -6.23
N LEU A 152 12.57 17.73 -5.15
CA LEU A 152 13.19 19.05 -5.12
C LEU A 152 14.71 18.98 -5.31
N SER A 153 15.37 17.97 -4.75
CA SER A 153 16.81 17.74 -4.95
C SER A 153 17.12 17.48 -6.43
N ILE A 154 16.41 16.54 -7.05
CA ILE A 154 16.58 16.19 -8.48
C ILE A 154 16.28 17.38 -9.39
N LEU A 155 15.24 18.15 -9.10
CA LEU A 155 14.85 19.30 -9.94
C LEU A 155 15.79 20.51 -9.81
N LYS A 156 16.48 20.66 -8.68
CA LYS A 156 17.49 21.72 -8.50
C LYS A 156 18.78 21.41 -9.26
N ASN A 157 19.14 20.14 -9.39
CA ASN A 157 20.28 19.69 -10.17
C ASN A 157 19.89 19.47 -11.63
N LYS A 158 20.25 20.41 -12.52
CA LYS A 158 19.93 20.30 -13.96
C LYS A 158 20.68 19.17 -14.66
N ASP A 159 21.82 18.75 -14.09
CA ASP A 159 22.67 17.69 -14.63
C ASP A 159 22.33 16.31 -14.06
N ASP A 160 21.31 16.22 -13.19
CA ASP A 160 20.81 14.93 -12.68
C ASP A 160 20.20 14.12 -13.83
N GLU A 161 20.60 12.86 -13.96
CA GLU A 161 20.09 11.93 -14.99
C GLU A 161 18.56 11.79 -14.95
N ASN A 162 17.95 12.01 -13.78
CA ASN A 162 16.51 11.90 -13.56
C ASN A 162 15.77 13.24 -13.71
N HIS A 163 16.46 14.35 -14.00
CA HIS A 163 15.87 15.70 -14.01
C HIS A 163 14.61 15.78 -14.90
N CYS A 164 14.72 15.33 -16.15
CA CYS A 164 13.63 15.36 -17.12
C CYS A 164 12.47 14.43 -16.73
N LEU A 165 12.77 13.21 -16.24
CA LEU A 165 11.75 12.26 -15.81
C LEU A 165 11.02 12.73 -14.55
N CYS A 166 11.74 13.32 -13.59
CA CYS A 166 11.16 13.91 -12.39
C CYS A 166 10.24 15.08 -12.77
N ARG A 167 10.68 15.98 -13.66
CA ARG A 167 9.83 17.08 -14.16
C ARG A 167 8.54 16.56 -14.81
N LYS A 168 8.63 15.51 -15.65
CA LYS A 168 7.47 14.84 -16.25
C LYS A 168 6.52 14.30 -15.18
N PHE A 169 7.04 13.61 -14.17
CA PHE A 169 6.23 13.08 -13.06
C PHE A 169 5.47 14.19 -12.32
N ILE A 170 6.13 15.31 -12.01
CA ILE A 170 5.47 16.46 -11.36
C ILE A 170 4.31 16.99 -12.20
N PHE A 171 4.50 17.16 -13.52
CA PHE A 171 3.43 17.61 -14.41
C PHE A 171 2.24 16.64 -14.45
N GLU A 172 2.51 15.33 -14.47
CA GLU A 172 1.46 14.33 -14.42
C GLU A 172 0.68 14.40 -13.09
N CYS A 173 1.37 14.56 -11.96
CA CYS A 173 0.72 14.75 -10.67
C CYS A 173 -0.11 16.05 -10.62
N ALA A 174 0.40 17.16 -11.17
CA ALA A 174 -0.33 18.43 -11.23
C ALA A 174 -1.62 18.31 -12.08
N ASN A 175 -1.55 17.58 -13.20
CA ASN A 175 -2.72 17.28 -14.03
C ASN A 175 -3.75 16.44 -13.29
N ILE A 176 -3.30 15.37 -12.62
CA ILE A 176 -4.16 14.52 -11.78
C ILE A 176 -4.82 15.35 -10.68
N TYR A 177 -4.06 16.18 -9.96
CA TYR A 177 -4.60 17.02 -8.91
C TYR A 177 -5.68 17.98 -9.43
N ARG A 178 -5.42 18.64 -10.56
CA ARG A 178 -6.39 19.53 -11.21
C ARG A 178 -7.68 18.79 -11.59
N GLU A 179 -7.56 17.63 -12.24
CA GLU A 179 -8.71 16.80 -12.61
C GLU A 179 -9.52 16.38 -11.37
N MET A 180 -8.86 15.86 -10.35
CA MET A 180 -9.52 15.43 -9.11
C MET A 180 -10.16 16.59 -8.37
N LYS A 181 -9.53 17.77 -8.36
CA LYS A 181 -10.10 18.98 -7.76
C LYS A 181 -11.39 19.38 -8.47
N GLU A 182 -11.43 19.33 -9.80
CA GLU A 182 -12.65 19.66 -10.55
C GLU A 182 -13.79 18.66 -10.30
N ILE A 183 -13.48 17.37 -10.17
CA ILE A 183 -14.50 16.34 -9.94
C ILE A 183 -15.00 16.35 -8.49
N TYR A 184 -14.09 16.46 -7.52
CA TYR A 184 -14.38 16.18 -6.11
C TYR A 184 -14.39 17.42 -5.20
N CYS A 185 -13.85 18.55 -5.64
CA CYS A 185 -13.74 19.77 -4.83
C CYS A 185 -14.48 20.98 -5.42
N SER A 186 -14.89 20.92 -6.69
CA SER A 186 -15.88 21.86 -7.22
C SER A 186 -17.20 21.54 -6.54
N GLY A 187 -17.69 22.47 -5.71
CA GLY A 187 -18.93 22.30 -4.94
C GLY A 187 -20.09 21.80 -5.81
N PRO A 188 -21.14 21.21 -5.21
CA PRO A 188 -22.11 20.40 -5.92
C PRO A 188 -22.64 21.12 -7.17
N THR A 189 -22.28 20.61 -8.36
CA THR A 189 -23.19 20.71 -9.49
C THR A 189 -24.41 19.89 -9.09
N ARG A 190 -25.59 20.50 -9.13
CA ARG A 190 -26.86 20.04 -8.54
C ARG A 190 -27.33 18.59 -8.85
N ASN A 191 -26.57 17.77 -9.58
CA ASN A 191 -27.06 16.51 -10.16
C ASN A 191 -26.07 15.32 -10.05
N SER A 192 -25.50 15.04 -8.88
CA SER A 192 -25.07 13.66 -8.60
C SER A 192 -25.58 13.22 -7.24
N ARG A 193 -26.65 12.43 -7.27
CA ARG A 193 -27.09 11.63 -6.13
C ARG A 193 -25.97 10.64 -5.83
N THR A 194 -25.32 10.82 -4.69
CA THR A 194 -24.49 9.78 -4.08
C THR A 194 -25.33 8.51 -3.94
N LYS A 195 -24.74 7.37 -4.32
CA LYS A 195 -25.30 6.04 -4.08
C LYS A 195 -25.70 5.94 -2.61
N SER A 196 -26.93 5.53 -2.35
CA SER A 196 -27.39 5.20 -1.00
C SER A 196 -26.62 4.00 -0.51
N ASP A 197 -26.07 4.11 0.69
CA ASP A 197 -25.68 2.96 1.49
C ASP A 197 -26.96 2.13 1.75
N THR A 198 -26.95 0.88 1.31
CA THR A 198 -27.89 -0.16 1.76
C THR A 198 -27.09 -1.44 1.96
#